data_AF-A0A6G3Y0G6-F1
#
_entry.id   AF-A0A6G3Y0G6-F1
#
_cell.length_a   1.000
_cell.length_b   1.000
_cell.length_c   1.000
_cell.angle_alpha   90.00
_cell.angle_beta   90.00
_cell.angle_gamma   90.00
#
_symmetry.space_group_name_H-M   'P 1'
#
loop_
_entity.id
_entity.type
_entity.pdbx_description
1 polymer ?
#
loop_
_entity_poly.entity_id
_entity_poly.type
_entity_poly.pdbx_seq_one_letter_code
_entity_poly.pdbx_strand_id
1 'polypeptide(L)'
;GKQQKIFEKHGIDLDIRAGQGSQKTVQATAAGQTDFGWADTPALLAGVDQGVRVKSLGVFLQTTPASVQFFDAKGIDGPADLKGRTIAGTAGDALSKTFPIFLKKNGMG
;
A
#
# COMPACT_ATOMS: atom_id res chain seq x y z
N GLY A 1 -7.42 -18.36 -10.30
CA GLY A 1 -7.37 -17.38 -11.42
C GLY A 1 -6.46 -17.85 -12.54
N LYS A 2 -5.26 -17.25 -12.67
CA LYS A 2 -4.30 -17.51 -13.76
C LYS A 2 -3.84 -18.98 -13.84
N GLN A 3 -3.32 -19.53 -12.74
CA GLN A 3 -2.88 -20.94 -12.68
C GLN A 3 -4.01 -21.94 -12.96
N GLN A 4 -5.25 -21.57 -12.63
CA GLN A 4 -6.45 -22.39 -12.86
C GLN A 4 -7.05 -22.20 -14.27
N LYS A 5 -6.38 -21.45 -15.15
CA LYS A 5 -6.83 -21.13 -16.52
C LYS A 5 -8.20 -20.45 -16.62
N ILE A 6 -8.65 -19.79 -15.54
CA ILE A 6 -9.96 -19.12 -15.53
C ILE A 6 -9.96 -17.96 -16.53
N PHE A 7 -8.93 -17.11 -16.51
CA PHE A 7 -8.82 -15.95 -17.41
C PHE A 7 -8.70 -16.36 -18.88
N GLU A 8 -7.86 -17.35 -19.19
CA GLU A 8 -7.69 -17.91 -20.54
C GLU A 8 -9.02 -18.43 -21.11
N LYS A 9 -9.81 -19.16 -20.31
CA LYS A 9 -11.16 -19.64 -20.71
C LYS A 9 -12.14 -18.51 -21.05
N HIS A 10 -11.92 -17.32 -20.51
CA HIS A 10 -12.70 -16.12 -20.81
C HIS A 10 -12.01 -15.20 -21.83
N GLY A 11 -10.98 -15.68 -22.54
CA GLY A 11 -10.29 -14.92 -23.58
C GLY A 11 -9.37 -13.81 -23.06
N ILE A 12 -8.99 -13.87 -21.77
CA ILE A 12 -8.11 -12.88 -21.14
C ILE A 12 -6.71 -13.50 -20.99
N ASP A 13 -5.74 -12.94 -21.72
CA ASP A 13 -4.32 -13.20 -21.47
C ASP A 13 -3.80 -12.29 -20.36
N LEU A 14 -3.67 -12.84 -19.16
CA LEU A 14 -3.29 -12.07 -17.98
C LEU A 14 -1.78 -12.12 -17.77
N ASP A 15 -1.07 -11.02 -18.00
CA ASP A 15 0.30 -10.81 -17.53
C ASP A 15 0.31 -10.32 -16.07
N ILE A 16 1.18 -10.89 -15.23
CA ILE A 16 1.32 -10.49 -13.82
C ILE A 16 2.77 -10.11 -13.60
N ARG A 17 2.99 -8.85 -13.24
CA ARG A 17 4.31 -8.28 -12.95
C ARG A 17 4.41 -7.94 -11.47
N ALA A 18 5.60 -8.10 -10.91
CA ALA A 18 5.87 -7.64 -9.56
C ALA A 18 5.75 -6.12 -9.50
N GLY A 19 4.99 -5.62 -8.51
CA GLY A 19 4.94 -4.19 -8.21
C GLY A 19 6.22 -3.72 -7.52
N GLN A 20 6.51 -2.42 -7.63
CA GLN A 20 7.66 -1.78 -6.96
C GLN A 20 7.21 -0.84 -5.81
N GLY A 21 6.03 -1.08 -5.24
CA GLY A 21 5.39 -0.26 -4.22
C GLY A 21 4.20 0.55 -4.73
N SER A 22 3.25 0.84 -3.83
CA SER A 22 1.93 1.40 -4.14
C SER A 22 2.01 2.72 -4.93
N GLN A 23 2.94 3.61 -4.59
CA GLN A 23 3.12 4.88 -5.31
C GLN A 23 3.54 4.68 -6.77
N LYS A 24 4.54 3.82 -7.01
CA LYS A 24 5.02 3.51 -8.37
C LYS A 24 3.94 2.79 -9.19
N THR A 25 3.19 1.88 -8.57
CA THR A 25 2.07 1.19 -9.23
C THR A 25 0.99 2.18 -9.70
N VAL A 26 0.64 3.16 -8.86
CA VAL A 26 -0.31 4.23 -9.23
C VAL A 26 0.19 5.02 -10.45
N GLN A 27 1.47 5.43 -10.44
CA GLN A 27 2.07 6.17 -11.56
C GLN A 27 2.15 5.33 -12.84
N ALA A 28 2.56 4.06 -12.75
CA ALA A 28 2.63 3.15 -13.90
C ALA A 28 1.25 2.91 -14.52
N THR A 29 0.21 2.77 -13.71
CA THR A 29 -1.18 2.63 -14.19
C THR A 29 -1.65 3.90 -14.89
N ALA A 30 -1.40 5.07 -14.28
CA ALA A 30 -1.76 6.36 -14.87
C ALA A 30 -1.05 6.63 -16.20
N ALA A 31 0.20 6.17 -16.33
CA ALA A 31 1.02 6.28 -17.53
C ALA A 31 0.69 5.22 -18.60
N GLY A 32 -0.29 4.33 -18.37
CA GLY A 32 -0.66 3.27 -19.30
C GLY A 32 0.39 2.16 -19.45
N GLN A 33 1.32 2.03 -18.51
CA GLN A 33 2.33 0.95 -18.51
C GLN A 33 1.76 -0.40 -18.02
N THR A 34 0.58 -0.36 -17.39
CA THR A 34 -0.24 -1.50 -16.99
C THR A 34 -1.71 -1.10 -17.07
N ASP A 35 -2.60 -2.04 -17.44
CA ASP A 35 -4.04 -1.77 -17.55
C ASP A 35 -4.69 -1.49 -16.19
N PHE A 36 -4.23 -2.22 -15.17
CA PHE A 36 -4.61 -2.01 -13.78
C PHE A 36 -3.45 -2.37 -12.86
N GLY A 37 -3.52 -1.88 -11.62
CA GLY A 37 -2.51 -2.12 -10.60
C GLY A 37 -3.15 -2.31 -9.24
N TRP A 38 -2.48 -3.09 -8.39
CA TRP A 38 -2.85 -3.22 -6.98
C TRP A 38 -2.00 -2.25 -6.14
N ALA A 39 -2.67 -1.36 -5.41
CA ALA A 39 -2.04 -0.34 -4.58
C ALA A 39 -2.92 -0.05 -3.36
N ASP A 40 -2.30 0.40 -2.27
CA ASP A 40 -3.04 0.82 -1.08
C ASP A 40 -3.83 2.11 -1.33
N THR A 41 -5.01 2.21 -0.70
CA THR A 41 -5.89 3.39 -0.80
C THR A 41 -5.18 4.72 -0.49
N PRO A 42 -4.32 4.84 0.55
CA PRO A 42 -3.62 6.10 0.81
C PRO A 42 -2.69 6.54 -0.33
N ALA A 43 -2.04 5.60 -1.02
CA ALA A 43 -1.18 5.93 -2.16
C ALA A 43 -2.01 6.38 -3.37
N LEU A 44 -3.15 5.72 -3.62
CA LEU A 44 -4.11 6.15 -4.64
C LEU A 44 -4.61 7.57 -4.37
N LEU A 45 -5.06 7.85 -3.14
CA LEU A 45 -5.56 9.17 -2.76
C LEU A 45 -4.49 10.25 -2.91
N ALA A 46 -3.25 9.97 -2.48
CA ALA A 46 -2.13 10.90 -2.66
C ALA A 46 -1.84 11.18 -4.14
N GLY A 47 -1.94 10.17 -5.01
CA GLY A 47 -1.81 10.37 -6.46
C GLY A 47 -2.93 11.25 -7.03
N VAL A 48 -4.18 10.98 -6.65
CA VAL A 48 -5.35 11.78 -7.08
C VAL A 48 -5.23 13.23 -6.62
N ASP A 49 -4.80 13.46 -5.38
CA ASP A 49 -4.54 14.80 -4.81
C ASP A 49 -3.44 15.56 -5.61
N GLN A 50 -2.46 14.83 -6.14
CA GLN A 50 -1.42 15.35 -7.03
C GLN A 50 -1.85 15.46 -8.51
N GLY A 51 -3.13 15.22 -8.83
CA GLY A 51 -3.69 15.33 -10.17
C GLY A 51 -3.47 14.11 -11.07
N VAL A 52 -2.97 12.99 -10.54
CA VAL A 52 -2.84 11.73 -11.28
C VAL A 52 -4.24 11.20 -11.63
N ARG A 53 -4.49 10.97 -12.92
CA ARG A 53 -5.80 10.56 -13.43
C ARG A 53 -6.01 9.05 -13.31
N VAL A 54 -6.24 8.58 -12.09
CA VAL A 54 -6.52 7.18 -11.76
C VAL A 54 -7.82 7.04 -10.97
N LYS A 55 -8.41 5.85 -10.98
CA LYS A 55 -9.63 5.53 -10.24
C LYS A 55 -9.49 4.15 -9.58
N SER A 56 -10.13 3.99 -8.41
CA SER A 56 -10.29 2.67 -7.81
C SER A 56 -11.41 1.90 -8.51
N LEU A 57 -11.15 0.65 -8.90
CA LEU A 57 -12.16 -0.28 -9.40
C LEU A 57 -12.82 -1.10 -8.28
N GLY A 58 -12.19 -1.18 -7.12
CA GLY A 58 -12.66 -1.97 -5.99
C GLY A 58 -11.62 -2.06 -4.88
N VAL A 59 -12.06 -2.49 -3.70
CA VAL A 59 -11.21 -2.68 -2.52
C VAL A 59 -11.16 -4.16 -2.17
N PHE A 60 -9.97 -4.76 -2.28
CA PHE A 60 -9.78 -6.18 -1.94
C PHE A 60 -9.56 -6.37 -0.43
N LEU A 61 -8.72 -5.53 0.18
CA LEU A 61 -8.49 -5.49 1.62
C LEU A 61 -9.19 -4.26 2.21
N GLN A 62 -10.38 -4.46 2.81
CA GLN A 62 -11.14 -3.37 3.43
C GLN A 62 -10.48 -2.85 4.72
N THR A 63 -9.71 -3.71 5.38
CA THR A 63 -8.86 -3.35 6.52
C THR A 63 -7.43 -3.63 6.15
N THR A 64 -6.55 -2.66 6.38
CA THR A 64 -5.12 -2.82 6.09
C THR A 64 -4.49 -3.79 7.09
N PRO A 65 -3.67 -4.76 6.65
CA PRO A 65 -2.87 -5.61 7.53
C PRO A 65 -1.57 -4.91 7.99
N ALA A 66 -1.44 -3.62 7.74
CA ALA A 66 -0.26 -2.85 8.13
C ALA A 66 -0.04 -2.88 9.66
N SER A 67 1.21 -3.07 10.05
CA SER A 67 1.62 -3.18 11.44
C SER A 67 3.04 -2.65 11.62
N VAL A 68 3.33 -2.15 12.83
CA VAL A 68 4.72 -2.07 13.30
C VAL A 68 5.03 -3.43 13.90
N GLN A 69 6.02 -4.11 13.35
CA GLN A 69 6.45 -5.43 13.81
C GLN A 69 7.74 -5.30 14.61
N PHE A 70 7.81 -6.00 15.73
CA PHE A 70 8.94 -5.98 16.64
C PHE A 70 9.08 -7.33 17.32
N PHE A 71 10.28 -7.62 17.83
CA PHE A 71 10.47 -8.76 18.74
C PHE A 71 9.81 -8.47 20.08
N ASP A 72 9.17 -9.49 20.67
CA ASP A 72 8.52 -9.42 21.98
C ASP A 72 9.41 -8.80 23.07
N ALA A 73 10.70 -9.15 23.07
CA ALA A 73 11.71 -8.60 23.98
C ALA A 73 11.90 -7.06 23.92
N LYS A 74 11.28 -6.36 22.96
CA LYS A 74 11.28 -4.89 22.92
C LYS A 74 10.30 -4.25 23.91
N GLY A 75 9.38 -5.03 24.50
CA GLY A 75 8.43 -4.56 25.52
C GLY A 75 7.59 -3.39 25.03
N ILE A 76 6.99 -3.53 23.84
CA ILE A 76 6.10 -2.53 23.23
C ILE A 76 4.68 -3.04 23.42
N ASP A 77 3.94 -2.39 24.33
CA ASP A 77 2.56 -2.76 24.67
C ASP A 77 1.55 -1.80 24.03
N GLY A 78 2.00 -0.63 23.61
CA GLY A 78 1.15 0.32 22.90
C GLY A 78 1.91 1.35 22.07
N PRO A 79 1.17 2.25 21.39
CA PRO A 79 1.76 3.26 20.53
C PRO A 79 2.79 4.14 21.24
N ALA A 80 2.55 4.50 22.51
CA ALA A 80 3.43 5.38 23.28
C ALA A 80 4.87 4.85 23.43
N ASP A 81 5.04 3.53 23.44
CA ASP A 81 6.36 2.88 23.58
C ASP A 81 7.22 2.97 22.31
N LEU A 82 6.63 3.45 21.20
CA LEU A 82 7.33 3.77 19.97
C LEU A 82 8.12 5.09 20.07
N LYS A 83 7.87 5.91 21.10
CA LYS A 83 8.55 7.21 21.25
C LYS A 83 10.07 7.02 21.39
N GLY A 84 10.81 7.75 20.57
CA GLY A 84 12.28 7.67 20.53
C GLY A 84 12.84 6.39 19.89
N ARG A 85 11.99 5.49 19.39
CA ARG A 85 12.42 4.31 18.63
C ARG A 85 12.64 4.66 17.16
N THR A 86 13.63 4.02 16.56
CA THR A 86 13.82 4.04 15.10
C THR A 86 13.01 2.91 14.48
N ILE A 87 12.15 3.24 13.51
CA ILE A 87 11.29 2.28 12.82
C ILE A 87 11.75 2.18 11.37
N ALA A 88 12.06 0.97 10.92
CA ALA A 88 12.38 0.70 9.53
C ALA A 88 11.11 0.77 8.67
N GLY A 89 11.19 1.42 7.52
CA GLY A 89 10.13 1.49 6.52
C GLY A 89 10.65 1.10 5.15
N THR A 90 9.75 0.81 4.22
CA THR A 90 10.11 0.51 2.83
C THR A 90 9.93 1.77 1.99
N ALA A 91 10.97 2.19 1.26
CA ALA A 91 10.86 3.36 0.39
C ALA A 91 9.72 3.18 -0.63
N GLY A 92 8.82 4.16 -0.69
CA GLY A 92 7.66 4.13 -1.59
C GLY A 92 6.45 3.33 -1.11
N ASP A 93 6.48 2.79 0.12
CA ASP A 93 5.30 2.20 0.75
C ASP A 93 4.24 3.26 1.11
N ALA A 94 2.99 2.81 1.29
CA ALA A 94 1.91 3.70 1.71
C ALA A 94 2.02 4.15 3.18
N LEU A 95 2.75 3.40 4.00
CA LEU A 95 2.91 3.67 5.44
C LEU A 95 3.73 4.93 5.70
N SER A 96 4.64 5.27 4.80
CA SER A 96 5.36 6.55 4.81
C SER A 96 4.44 7.77 4.90
N LYS A 97 3.18 7.64 4.46
CA LYS A 97 2.16 8.70 4.53
C LYS A 97 1.22 8.55 5.73
N THR A 98 0.82 7.31 6.07
CA THR A 98 -0.18 7.09 7.13
C THR A 98 0.41 6.98 8.52
N PHE A 99 1.65 6.50 8.66
CA PHE A 99 2.28 6.29 9.96
C PHE A 99 2.51 7.58 10.75
N PRO A 100 2.99 8.70 10.16
CA PRO A 100 3.05 9.98 10.88
C PRO A 100 1.68 10.47 11.37
N ILE A 101 0.61 10.23 10.61
CA ILE A 101 -0.76 10.58 11.01
C ILE A 101 -1.20 9.72 12.19
N PHE A 102 -0.89 8.42 12.17
CA PHE A 102 -1.11 7.51 13.29
C PHE A 102 -0.39 8.00 14.55
N LEU A 103 0.90 8.36 14.46
CA LEU A 103 1.67 8.89 15.58
C LEU A 103 1.03 10.15 16.15
N LYS A 104 0.68 11.12 15.29
CA LYS A 104 0.00 12.36 15.71
C LYS A 104 -1.32 12.09 16.43
N LYS A 105 -2.15 11.17 15.92
CA LYS A 105 -3.42 10.79 16.57
C LYS A 105 -3.24 10.13 17.94
N ASN A 106 -2.06 9.57 18.21
CA ASN A 106 -1.69 8.98 19.49
C ASN A 106 -0.84 9.94 20.36
N GLY A 107 -0.84 11.25 20.08
CA GLY A 107 -0.10 12.24 20.88
C GLY A 107 1.42 12.22 20.70
N MET A 108 1.91 11.63 19.61
CA MET A 108 3.33 11.47 19.29
C MET A 108 3.75 12.24 18.02
N GLY A 109 3.04 13.34 17.74
CA GLY A 109 3.33 14.23 16.61
C GLY A 109 4.53 15.15 16.85
#